data_AF-A0A6I9YEP2-F1
#
_entry.id   AF-A0A6I9YEP2-F1
#
_cell.length_a   1.000
_cell.length_b   1.000
_cell.length_c   1.000
_cell.angle_alpha   90.00
_cell.angle_beta   90.00
_cell.angle_gamma   90.00
#
_symmetry.space_group_name_H-M   'P 1'
#
loop_
_entity.id
_entity.type
_entity.pdbx_description
1 polymer ?
#
loop_
_entity_poly.entity_id
_entity_poly.type
_entity_poly.pdbx_seq_one_letter_code
_entity_poly.pdbx_strand_id
1 'polypeptide(L)'
;MTRTLLEFTYSLCDDFAMYKNILKMQYEEKIQEYSSKLWLEINDRLEDIEKLYKQKEMKTRYSYQQQLSDALVILKMNYSKYVQVDEQCRIDLSAAKIDKLRRIIDEQTDKIEYLTAMLEEEKDMRDEKLQREGYVDVEWHRQQMRELREQIGSLIEKNSQLQEIVKLGAREQTYLEGELKLLQNKMEKEVKLTEKLTNGFDLLKAELDREKEKLQAKIQELKEAQDAATKLKETGAQPLAKKGSDLEGTVKKGRKKDTKGKTVKETASKEAALKPKTTKEAGTKQAAAKEAATKEAAAKEAAAKEAATKGDGTSEICDEAMAAERKALYNEIKRLKKAEEEARLQALKLQKEFSELNQCWELKFDILKRSLHAIKNEMHIRQSLQQSVKFRRPLLNERRAVPIHIQNRTQNPPHKRRWISSSLYMPCSPLPEITTEIDVESDDEDANSPATPAVPSVLTPAETSQKEDQI
;
A
#
# COMPACT_ATOMS: atom_id res chain seq x y z
N MET A 1 -40.82 -105.58 117.69
CA MET A 1 -41.94 -104.63 117.47
C MET A 1 -41.44 -103.18 117.43
N THR A 2 -40.89 -102.62 118.52
CA THR A 2 -40.35 -101.24 118.52
C THR A 2 -39.19 -101.04 117.53
N ARG A 3 -38.16 -101.90 117.58
CA ARG A 3 -36.99 -101.81 116.68
C ARG A 3 -37.36 -101.89 115.19
N THR A 4 -38.19 -102.86 114.83
CA THR A 4 -38.71 -103.05 113.46
C THR A 4 -39.55 -101.86 112.97
N LEU A 5 -40.28 -101.18 113.87
CA LEU A 5 -41.00 -99.96 113.53
C LEU A 5 -40.04 -98.79 113.31
N LEU A 6 -38.99 -98.67 114.13
CA LEU A 6 -37.97 -97.63 113.98
C LEU A 6 -37.20 -97.79 112.66
N GLU A 7 -36.78 -99.01 112.33
CA GLU A 7 -36.12 -99.36 111.07
C GLU A 7 -37.01 -99.03 109.86
N PHE A 8 -38.33 -99.32 109.94
CA PHE A 8 -39.30 -98.90 108.92
C PHE A 8 -39.45 -97.36 108.83
N THR A 9 -39.49 -96.63 109.95
CA THR A 9 -39.61 -95.17 109.92
C THR A 9 -38.37 -94.47 109.35
N TYR A 10 -37.17 -95.04 109.50
CA TYR A 10 -35.98 -94.51 108.84
C TYR A 10 -36.04 -94.76 107.32
N SER A 11 -36.35 -95.99 106.89
CA SER A 11 -36.57 -96.30 105.46
C SER A 11 -37.57 -95.33 104.82
N LEU A 12 -38.72 -95.10 105.48
CA LEU A 12 -39.75 -94.19 104.98
C LEU A 12 -39.27 -92.72 104.91
N CYS A 13 -38.41 -92.28 105.83
CA CYS A 13 -37.80 -90.95 105.77
C CYS A 13 -36.81 -90.83 104.59
N ASP A 14 -36.01 -91.86 104.34
CA ASP A 14 -35.08 -91.92 103.22
C ASP A 14 -35.82 -91.98 101.87
N ASP A 15 -36.91 -92.75 101.79
CA ASP A 15 -37.84 -92.77 100.65
C ASP A 15 -38.43 -91.37 100.40
N PHE A 16 -38.95 -90.69 101.43
CA PHE A 16 -39.46 -89.32 101.30
C PHE A 16 -38.37 -88.32 100.86
N ALA A 17 -37.13 -88.49 101.32
CA ALA A 17 -35.99 -87.68 100.87
C ALA A 17 -35.67 -87.95 99.39
N MET A 18 -35.71 -89.21 98.95
CA MET A 18 -35.55 -89.60 97.54
C MET A 18 -36.66 -88.99 96.67
N TYR A 19 -37.93 -89.17 97.03
CA TYR A 19 -39.07 -88.59 96.30
C TYR A 19 -38.99 -87.07 96.21
N LYS A 20 -38.61 -86.38 97.30
CA LYS A 20 -38.40 -84.93 97.32
C LYS A 20 -37.30 -84.50 96.35
N ASN A 21 -36.18 -85.24 96.30
CA ASN A 21 -35.05 -84.94 95.43
C ASN A 21 -35.37 -85.23 93.96
N ILE A 22 -36.06 -86.34 93.65
CA ILE A 22 -36.54 -86.66 92.29
C ILE A 22 -37.51 -85.57 91.80
N LEU A 23 -38.50 -85.20 92.62
CA LEU A 23 -39.48 -84.18 92.25
C LEU A 23 -38.82 -82.80 92.04
N LYS A 24 -37.87 -82.43 92.91
CA LYS A 24 -37.06 -81.21 92.73
C LYS A 24 -36.29 -81.24 91.40
N MET A 25 -35.61 -82.35 91.11
CA MET A 25 -34.82 -82.53 89.88
C MET A 25 -35.70 -82.38 88.64
N GLN A 26 -36.89 -83.01 88.60
CA GLN A 26 -37.83 -82.88 87.47
C GLN A 26 -38.36 -81.45 87.26
N TYR A 27 -38.48 -80.65 88.34
CA TYR A 27 -38.85 -79.23 88.20
C TYR A 27 -37.67 -78.37 87.75
N GLU A 28 -36.46 -78.62 88.26
CA GLU A 28 -35.24 -77.91 87.82
C GLU A 28 -34.91 -78.23 86.35
N GLU A 29 -35.02 -79.48 85.93
CA GLU A 29 -34.87 -79.93 84.54
C GLU A 29 -35.84 -79.22 83.60
N LYS A 30 -37.15 -79.20 83.92
CA LYS A 30 -38.15 -78.49 83.11
C LYS A 30 -37.90 -76.99 83.05
N ILE A 31 -37.48 -76.36 84.14
CA ILE A 31 -37.12 -74.92 84.14
C ILE A 31 -35.88 -74.67 83.27
N GLN A 32 -34.89 -75.56 83.29
CA GLN A 32 -33.72 -75.51 82.41
C GLN A 32 -34.09 -75.72 80.93
N GLU A 33 -34.96 -76.68 80.61
CA GLU A 33 -35.47 -76.91 79.26
C GLU A 33 -36.20 -75.67 78.71
N TYR A 34 -37.19 -75.15 79.46
CA TYR A 34 -37.95 -73.96 79.03
C TYR A 34 -37.08 -72.70 78.91
N SER A 35 -36.12 -72.49 79.81
CA SER A 35 -35.21 -71.34 79.74
C SER A 35 -34.21 -71.46 78.58
N SER A 36 -33.68 -72.67 78.32
CA SER A 36 -32.80 -72.93 77.17
C SER A 36 -33.54 -72.73 75.85
N LYS A 37 -34.77 -73.25 75.74
CA LYS A 37 -35.61 -73.07 74.55
C LYS A 37 -35.99 -71.61 74.31
N LEU A 38 -36.29 -70.86 75.37
CA LEU A 38 -36.57 -69.42 75.27
C LEU A 38 -35.31 -68.62 74.90
N TRP A 39 -34.14 -69.01 75.41
CA TRP A 39 -32.86 -68.37 75.06
C TRP A 39 -32.53 -68.57 73.57
N LEU A 40 -32.69 -69.80 73.04
CA LEU A 40 -32.53 -70.09 71.61
C LEU A 40 -33.49 -69.25 70.74
N GLU A 41 -34.79 -69.30 71.01
CA GLU A 41 -35.81 -68.52 70.27
C GLU A 41 -35.53 -67.00 70.29
N ILE A 42 -35.00 -66.46 71.40
CA ILE A 42 -34.61 -65.04 71.49
C ILE A 42 -33.33 -64.78 70.68
N ASN A 43 -32.34 -65.67 70.74
CA ASN A 43 -31.07 -65.53 70.03
C ASN A 43 -31.26 -65.63 68.51
N ASP A 44 -32.00 -66.62 68.03
CA ASP A 44 -32.29 -66.83 66.60
C ASP A 44 -33.01 -65.62 66.01
N ARG A 45 -34.03 -65.10 66.71
CA ARG A 45 -34.76 -63.89 66.30
C ARG A 45 -33.90 -62.62 66.36
N LEU A 46 -32.92 -62.55 67.25
CA LEU A 46 -31.95 -61.45 67.29
C LEU A 46 -30.98 -61.52 66.12
N GLU A 47 -30.50 -62.72 65.77
CA GLU A 47 -29.63 -62.96 64.62
C GLU A 47 -30.34 -62.62 63.29
N ASP A 48 -31.61 -63.00 63.15
CA ASP A 48 -32.42 -62.65 61.97
C ASP A 48 -32.69 -61.14 61.86
N ILE A 49 -32.93 -60.45 62.98
CA ILE A 49 -33.01 -58.99 63.00
C ILE A 49 -31.67 -58.37 62.56
N GLU A 50 -30.54 -58.90 63.04
CA GLU A 50 -29.21 -58.39 62.66
C GLU A 50 -28.90 -58.64 61.17
N LYS A 51 -29.24 -59.83 60.63
CA LYS A 51 -29.16 -60.15 59.20
C LYS A 51 -29.98 -59.17 58.36
N LEU A 52 -31.22 -58.87 58.76
CA LEU A 52 -32.09 -57.93 58.06
C LEU A 52 -31.53 -56.51 58.06
N TYR A 53 -30.97 -56.03 59.18
CA TYR A 53 -30.31 -54.73 59.24
C TYR A 53 -29.05 -54.68 58.35
N LYS A 54 -28.18 -55.69 58.43
CA LYS A 54 -26.98 -55.80 57.58
C LYS A 54 -27.34 -55.83 56.09
N GLN A 55 -28.37 -56.58 55.69
CA GLN A 55 -28.85 -56.60 54.31
C GLN A 55 -29.42 -55.24 53.85
N LYS A 56 -30.18 -54.55 54.71
CA LYS A 56 -30.70 -53.21 54.41
C LYS A 56 -29.55 -52.21 54.25
N GLU A 57 -28.59 -52.21 55.16
CA GLU A 57 -27.40 -51.37 55.13
C GLU A 57 -26.58 -51.57 53.84
N MET A 58 -26.33 -52.82 53.43
CA MET A 58 -25.64 -53.12 52.17
C MET A 58 -26.41 -52.61 50.95
N LYS A 59 -27.73 -52.84 50.87
CA LYS A 59 -28.58 -52.34 49.76
C LYS A 59 -28.56 -50.82 49.68
N THR A 60 -28.65 -50.13 50.82
CA THR A 60 -28.60 -48.66 50.89
C THR A 60 -27.21 -48.12 50.49
N ARG A 61 -26.11 -48.72 50.99
CA ARG A 61 -24.74 -48.34 50.58
C ARG A 61 -24.53 -48.50 49.07
N TYR A 62 -24.92 -49.66 48.53
CA TYR A 62 -24.77 -49.96 47.11
C TYR A 62 -25.54 -48.98 46.23
N SER A 63 -26.80 -48.66 46.59
CA SER A 63 -27.61 -47.68 45.86
C SER A 63 -26.97 -46.29 45.81
N TYR A 64 -26.44 -45.78 46.94
CA TYR A 64 -25.78 -44.47 46.95
C TYR A 64 -24.43 -44.48 46.21
N GLN A 65 -23.68 -45.59 46.28
CA GLN A 65 -22.44 -45.76 45.52
C GLN A 65 -22.69 -45.79 44.00
N GLN A 66 -23.79 -46.43 43.57
CA GLN A 66 -24.22 -46.46 42.17
C GLN A 66 -24.59 -45.04 41.70
N GLN A 67 -25.49 -44.35 42.43
CA GLN A 67 -25.89 -42.96 42.13
C GLN A 67 -24.69 -42.00 42.01
N LEU A 68 -23.70 -42.12 42.92
CA LEU A 68 -22.48 -41.33 42.85
C LEU A 68 -21.63 -41.67 41.61
N SER A 69 -21.55 -42.95 41.25
CA SER A 69 -20.81 -43.41 40.06
C SER A 69 -21.45 -42.89 38.77
N ASP A 70 -22.77 -42.97 38.65
CA ASP A 70 -23.52 -42.49 37.49
C ASP A 70 -23.45 -40.96 37.36
N ALA A 71 -23.60 -40.23 38.48
CA ALA A 71 -23.40 -38.78 38.50
C ALA A 71 -21.98 -38.37 38.08
N LEU A 72 -20.94 -39.11 38.49
CA LEU A 72 -19.56 -38.87 38.06
C LEU A 72 -19.34 -39.18 36.57
N VAL A 73 -20.05 -40.15 35.99
CA VAL A 73 -20.01 -40.43 34.53
C VAL A 73 -20.68 -39.29 33.75
N ILE A 74 -21.86 -38.84 34.18
CA ILE A 74 -22.55 -37.69 33.57
C ILE A 74 -21.67 -36.43 33.64
N LEU A 75 -21.08 -36.15 34.80
CA LEU A 75 -20.19 -35.01 35.01
C LEU A 75 -18.97 -35.05 34.09
N LYS A 76 -18.31 -36.21 33.97
CA LYS A 76 -17.18 -36.42 33.05
C LYS A 76 -17.58 -36.22 31.58
N MET A 77 -18.73 -36.75 31.16
CA MET A 77 -19.23 -36.58 29.80
C MET A 77 -19.50 -35.10 29.50
N ASN A 78 -20.09 -34.37 30.44
CA ASN A 78 -20.38 -32.94 30.26
C ASN A 78 -19.09 -32.11 30.19
N TYR A 79 -18.11 -32.33 31.08
CA TYR A 79 -16.81 -31.66 30.96
C TYR A 79 -16.08 -32.01 29.65
N SER A 80 -16.13 -33.26 29.20
CA SER A 80 -15.54 -33.66 27.91
C SER A 80 -16.17 -32.92 26.73
N LYS A 81 -17.50 -32.73 26.74
CA LYS A 81 -18.22 -31.93 25.72
C LYS A 81 -17.77 -30.48 25.73
N TYR A 82 -17.75 -29.82 26.90
CA TYR A 82 -17.36 -28.40 26.98
C TYR A 82 -15.90 -28.17 26.55
N VAL A 83 -14.96 -29.06 26.92
CA VAL A 83 -13.56 -28.96 26.47
C VAL A 83 -13.42 -29.18 24.96
N GLN A 84 -14.18 -30.12 24.38
CA GLN A 84 -14.19 -30.33 22.93
C GLN A 84 -14.78 -29.14 22.17
N VAL A 85 -15.85 -28.54 22.68
CA VAL A 85 -16.49 -27.35 22.07
C VAL A 85 -15.59 -26.12 22.15
N ASP A 86 -14.96 -25.85 23.29
CA ASP A 86 -14.01 -24.71 23.42
C ASP A 86 -12.82 -24.86 22.46
N GLU A 87 -12.18 -26.04 22.42
CA GLU A 87 -11.03 -26.25 21.54
C GLU A 87 -11.43 -26.22 20.05
N GLN A 88 -12.61 -26.75 19.68
CA GLN A 88 -13.14 -26.63 18.32
C GLN A 88 -13.40 -25.17 17.93
N CYS A 89 -14.07 -24.39 18.78
CA CYS A 89 -14.27 -22.95 18.53
C CYS A 89 -12.94 -22.19 18.40
N ARG A 90 -11.90 -22.56 19.17
CA ARG A 90 -10.56 -21.98 19.07
C ARG A 90 -9.84 -22.38 17.78
N ILE A 91 -10.03 -23.61 17.30
CA ILE A 91 -9.54 -24.09 16.00
C ILE A 91 -10.23 -23.33 14.86
N ASP A 92 -11.55 -23.20 14.87
CA ASP A 92 -12.31 -22.53 13.81
C ASP A 92 -12.00 -21.02 13.74
N LEU A 93 -11.87 -20.35 14.89
CA LEU A 93 -11.39 -18.97 14.99
C LEU A 93 -9.92 -18.80 14.58
N SER A 94 -9.12 -19.88 14.56
CA SER A 94 -7.75 -19.89 14.04
C SER A 94 -7.75 -20.09 12.52
N ALA A 95 -8.51 -21.06 12.02
CA ALA A 95 -8.69 -21.33 10.59
C ALA A 95 -9.21 -20.09 9.85
N ALA A 96 -10.25 -19.44 10.35
CA ALA A 96 -10.81 -18.21 9.75
C ALA A 96 -9.80 -17.05 9.68
N LYS A 97 -8.82 -16.98 10.61
CA LYS A 97 -7.71 -16.01 10.54
C LYS A 97 -6.67 -16.42 9.51
N ILE A 98 -6.33 -17.71 9.45
CA ILE A 98 -5.40 -18.27 8.45
C ILE A 98 -5.95 -18.07 7.03
N ASP A 99 -7.24 -18.30 6.78
CA ASP A 99 -7.85 -18.13 5.46
C ASP A 99 -8.08 -16.66 5.08
N LYS A 100 -8.10 -15.75 6.07
CA LYS A 100 -8.02 -14.30 5.80
C LYS A 100 -6.58 -13.89 5.43
N LEU A 101 -5.57 -14.42 6.12
CA LEU A 101 -4.16 -14.17 5.80
C LEU A 101 -3.77 -14.77 4.44
N ARG A 102 -4.29 -15.97 4.11
CA ARG A 102 -4.07 -16.62 2.81
C ARG A 102 -4.56 -15.75 1.67
N ARG A 103 -5.84 -15.31 1.71
CA ARG A 103 -6.40 -14.39 0.70
C ARG A 103 -5.59 -13.10 0.55
N ILE A 104 -5.08 -12.52 1.63
CA ILE A 104 -4.20 -11.34 1.56
C ILE A 104 -2.87 -11.67 0.87
N ILE A 105 -2.29 -12.85 1.12
CA ILE A 105 -1.07 -13.31 0.44
C ILE A 105 -1.35 -13.57 -1.05
N ASP A 106 -2.48 -14.17 -1.39
CA ASP A 106 -2.90 -14.41 -2.78
C ASP A 106 -3.09 -13.06 -3.51
N GLU A 107 -3.84 -12.11 -2.92
CA GLU A 107 -4.02 -10.74 -3.43
C GLU A 107 -2.69 -9.97 -3.63
N GLN A 108 -1.71 -10.15 -2.74
CA GLN A 108 -0.36 -9.58 -2.91
C GLN A 108 0.45 -10.31 -4.00
N THR A 109 0.23 -11.60 -4.19
CA THR A 109 0.92 -12.41 -5.20
C THR A 109 0.45 -12.04 -6.61
N ASP A 110 -0.86 -11.97 -6.82
CA ASP A 110 -1.50 -11.41 -8.03
C ASP A 110 -0.96 -10.00 -8.33
N LYS A 111 -0.80 -9.16 -7.29
CA LYS A 111 -0.30 -7.80 -7.47
C LYS A 111 1.19 -7.74 -7.83
N ILE A 112 2.01 -8.65 -7.29
CA ILE A 112 3.42 -8.78 -7.66
C ILE A 112 3.54 -9.30 -9.10
N GLU A 113 2.75 -10.29 -9.50
CA GLU A 113 2.76 -10.83 -10.86
C GLU A 113 2.33 -9.76 -11.88
N TYR A 114 1.25 -9.03 -11.63
CA TYR A 114 0.82 -7.89 -12.43
C TYR A 114 1.91 -6.82 -12.59
N LEU A 115 2.57 -6.43 -11.49
CA LEU A 115 3.65 -5.42 -11.53
C LEU A 115 4.91 -5.94 -12.23
N THR A 116 5.18 -7.24 -12.14
CA THR A 116 6.29 -7.90 -12.84
C THR A 116 6.03 -7.94 -14.35
N ALA A 117 4.82 -8.31 -14.77
CA ALA A 117 4.42 -8.32 -16.17
C ALA A 117 4.50 -6.92 -16.80
N MET A 118 4.00 -5.88 -16.11
CA MET A 118 4.17 -4.49 -16.56
C MET A 118 5.63 -4.06 -16.66
N LEU A 119 6.50 -4.52 -15.75
CA LEU A 119 7.94 -4.22 -15.80
C LEU A 119 8.65 -4.94 -16.94
N GLU A 120 8.23 -6.16 -17.32
CA GLU A 120 8.78 -6.86 -18.47
C GLU A 120 8.34 -6.21 -19.78
N GLU A 121 7.05 -5.88 -19.94
CA GLU A 121 6.55 -5.14 -21.09
C GLU A 121 7.28 -3.79 -21.27
N GLU A 122 7.59 -3.09 -20.17
CA GLU A 122 8.33 -1.82 -20.21
C GLU A 122 9.85 -2.01 -20.44
N LYS A 123 10.42 -3.22 -20.24
CA LYS A 123 11.77 -3.58 -20.72
C LYS A 123 11.73 -3.93 -22.20
N ASP A 124 10.85 -4.83 -22.63
CA ASP A 124 10.73 -5.28 -24.02
C ASP A 124 10.50 -4.09 -24.95
N MET A 125 9.61 -3.17 -24.58
CA MET A 125 9.37 -1.92 -25.31
C MET A 125 10.57 -0.95 -25.32
N ARG A 126 11.45 -0.98 -24.31
CA ARG A 126 12.72 -0.24 -24.33
C ARG A 126 13.75 -0.92 -25.22
N ASP A 127 13.93 -2.23 -25.10
CA ASP A 127 14.94 -2.98 -25.83
C ASP A 127 14.60 -3.06 -27.33
N GLU A 128 13.32 -3.22 -27.70
CA GLU A 128 12.86 -3.01 -29.07
C GLU A 128 13.14 -1.58 -29.56
N LYS A 129 12.91 -0.56 -28.72
CA LYS A 129 13.19 0.84 -29.10
C LYS A 129 14.69 1.05 -29.34
N LEU A 130 15.56 0.58 -28.45
CA LEU A 130 17.02 0.65 -28.63
C LEU A 130 17.47 -0.11 -29.88
N GLN A 131 16.92 -1.30 -30.16
CA GLN A 131 17.24 -2.06 -31.37
C GLN A 131 16.83 -1.31 -32.65
N ARG A 132 15.61 -0.75 -32.70
CA ARG A 132 15.12 0.05 -33.84
C ARG A 132 15.95 1.33 -34.02
N GLU A 133 16.22 2.05 -32.94
CA GLU A 133 16.93 3.34 -32.94
C GLU A 133 18.41 3.16 -33.33
N GLY A 134 19.08 2.12 -32.80
CA GLY A 134 20.45 1.75 -33.21
C GLY A 134 20.54 1.24 -34.66
N TYR A 135 19.54 0.50 -35.15
CA TYR A 135 19.49 0.07 -36.55
C TYR A 135 19.34 1.26 -37.51
N VAL A 136 18.48 2.22 -37.17
CA VAL A 136 18.27 3.44 -37.97
C VAL A 136 19.52 4.33 -38.01
N ASP A 137 20.20 4.53 -36.88
CA ASP A 137 21.42 5.32 -36.81
C ASP A 137 22.57 4.70 -37.63
N VAL A 138 22.79 3.38 -37.48
CA VAL A 138 23.82 2.65 -38.24
C VAL A 138 23.57 2.71 -39.74
N GLU A 139 22.32 2.50 -40.20
CA GLU A 139 22.02 2.52 -41.64
C GLU A 139 21.98 3.95 -42.22
N TRP A 140 21.62 4.97 -41.43
CA TRP A 140 21.78 6.38 -41.81
C TRP A 140 23.26 6.75 -42.01
N HIS A 141 24.12 6.42 -41.04
CA HIS A 141 25.56 6.61 -41.16
C HIS A 141 26.15 5.84 -42.35
N ARG A 142 25.65 4.62 -42.62
CA ARG A 142 26.06 3.80 -43.78
C ARG A 142 25.62 4.40 -45.12
N GLN A 143 24.47 5.05 -45.18
CA GLN A 143 23.99 5.75 -46.37
C GLN A 143 24.81 7.03 -46.63
N GLN A 144 25.07 7.85 -45.60
CA GLN A 144 25.96 9.01 -45.73
C GLN A 144 27.39 8.61 -46.13
N MET A 145 27.90 7.48 -45.62
CA MET A 145 29.19 6.90 -46.03
C MET A 145 29.20 6.35 -47.46
N ARG A 146 28.05 6.04 -48.08
CA ARG A 146 27.96 5.73 -49.51
C ARG A 146 28.01 7.00 -50.35
N GLU A 147 27.15 7.97 -50.04
CA GLU A 147 27.06 9.26 -50.75
C GLU A 147 28.41 10.00 -50.79
N LEU A 148 29.15 10.04 -49.67
CA LEU A 148 30.49 10.65 -49.63
C LEU A 148 31.51 9.89 -50.50
N ARG A 149 31.42 8.56 -50.59
CA ARG A 149 32.32 7.75 -51.45
C ARG A 149 32.00 7.96 -52.94
N GLU A 150 30.73 8.07 -53.29
CA GLU A 150 30.29 8.37 -54.66
C GLU A 150 30.72 9.79 -55.09
N GLN A 151 30.60 10.78 -54.20
CA GLN A 151 31.12 12.14 -54.42
C GLN A 151 32.64 12.14 -54.61
N ILE A 152 33.39 11.43 -53.75
CA ILE A 152 34.85 11.26 -53.89
C ILE A 152 35.20 10.59 -55.23
N GLY A 153 34.49 9.53 -55.62
CA GLY A 153 34.67 8.88 -56.92
C GLY A 153 34.46 9.83 -58.10
N SER A 154 33.36 10.59 -58.09
CA SER A 154 33.07 11.59 -59.13
C SER A 154 34.13 12.71 -59.20
N LEU A 155 34.70 13.11 -58.07
CA LEU A 155 35.79 14.10 -58.01
C LEU A 155 37.11 13.52 -58.51
N ILE A 156 37.42 12.26 -58.21
CA ILE A 156 38.61 11.55 -58.73
C ILE A 156 38.52 11.44 -60.26
N GLU A 157 37.37 11.06 -60.81
CA GLU A 157 37.21 10.92 -62.26
C GLU A 157 37.30 12.27 -62.99
N LYS A 158 36.65 13.32 -62.47
CA LYS A 158 36.81 14.70 -62.97
C LYS A 158 38.26 15.19 -62.90
N ASN A 159 39.00 14.84 -61.84
CA ASN A 159 40.42 15.16 -61.71
C ASN A 159 41.26 14.41 -62.76
N SER A 160 40.94 13.13 -63.04
CA SER A 160 41.60 12.38 -64.13
C SER A 160 41.36 13.04 -65.50
N GLN A 161 40.11 13.40 -65.81
CA GLN A 161 39.74 14.10 -67.05
C GLN A 161 40.47 15.45 -67.18
N LEU A 162 40.51 16.25 -66.11
CA LEU A 162 41.26 17.52 -66.08
C LEU A 162 42.78 17.30 -66.25
N GLN A 163 43.36 16.26 -65.64
CA GLN A 163 44.76 15.92 -65.84
C GLN A 163 45.06 15.49 -67.28
N GLU A 164 44.14 14.80 -67.95
CA GLU A 164 44.28 14.45 -69.37
C GLU A 164 44.21 15.67 -70.28
N ILE A 165 43.27 16.60 -70.03
CA ILE A 165 43.18 17.88 -70.73
C ILE A 165 44.48 18.69 -70.54
N VAL A 166 45.02 18.77 -69.32
CA VAL A 166 46.31 19.44 -69.04
C VAL A 166 47.48 18.74 -69.73
N LYS A 167 47.51 17.40 -69.76
CA LYS A 167 48.53 16.63 -70.51
C LYS A 167 48.43 16.84 -72.02
N LEU A 168 47.24 17.06 -72.57
CA LEU A 168 47.03 17.40 -73.99
C LEU A 168 47.48 18.83 -74.29
N GLY A 169 47.01 19.83 -73.53
CA GLY A 169 47.43 21.23 -73.68
C GLY A 169 48.94 21.42 -73.53
N ALA A 170 49.62 20.66 -72.67
CA ALA A 170 51.08 20.69 -72.56
C ALA A 170 51.80 20.11 -73.81
N ARG A 171 51.22 19.11 -74.49
CA ARG A 171 51.74 18.60 -75.77
C ARG A 171 51.54 19.61 -76.89
N GLU A 172 50.36 20.25 -76.93
CA GLU A 172 50.05 21.30 -77.91
C GLU A 172 50.94 22.53 -77.70
N GLN A 173 51.18 22.95 -76.45
CA GLN A 173 52.13 24.03 -76.13
C GLN A 173 53.55 23.67 -76.60
N THR A 174 54.06 22.48 -76.29
CA THR A 174 55.43 22.09 -76.70
C THR A 174 55.58 21.96 -78.23
N TYR A 175 54.50 21.61 -78.94
CA TYR A 175 54.44 21.66 -80.41
C TYR A 175 54.51 23.11 -80.93
N LEU A 176 53.63 24.00 -80.43
CA LEU A 176 53.57 25.41 -80.84
C LEU A 176 54.85 26.19 -80.48
N GLU A 177 55.49 25.88 -79.35
CA GLU A 177 56.81 26.39 -79.00
C GLU A 177 57.89 25.95 -80.00
N GLY A 178 57.80 24.74 -80.54
CA GLY A 178 58.68 24.24 -81.59
C GLY A 178 58.49 25.00 -82.90
N GLU A 179 57.24 25.24 -83.30
CA GLU A 179 56.91 26.04 -84.49
C GLU A 179 57.34 27.50 -84.34
N LEU A 180 57.08 28.13 -83.19
CA LEU A 180 57.53 29.50 -82.90
C LEU A 180 59.05 29.63 -82.98
N LYS A 181 59.81 28.67 -82.42
CA LYS A 181 61.27 28.63 -82.53
C LYS A 181 61.71 28.47 -84.01
N LEU A 182 60.98 27.70 -84.82
CA LEU A 182 61.27 27.53 -86.25
C LEU A 182 60.97 28.82 -87.05
N LEU A 183 59.87 29.51 -86.76
CA LEU A 183 59.52 30.80 -87.35
C LEU A 183 60.50 31.92 -86.93
N GLN A 184 60.88 31.97 -85.66
CA GLN A 184 61.92 32.88 -85.16
C GLN A 184 63.26 32.65 -85.89
N ASN A 185 63.66 31.39 -86.08
CA ASN A 185 64.87 31.04 -86.85
C ASN A 185 64.78 31.38 -88.35
N LYS A 186 63.58 31.55 -88.93
CA LYS A 186 63.40 32.10 -90.28
C LYS A 186 63.53 33.63 -90.27
N MET A 187 62.77 34.29 -89.39
CA MET A 187 62.78 35.75 -89.21
C MET A 187 64.19 36.27 -88.91
N GLU A 188 64.98 35.60 -88.07
CA GLU A 188 66.35 36.02 -87.75
C GLU A 188 67.29 35.93 -88.97
N LYS A 189 67.07 34.96 -89.88
CA LYS A 189 67.81 34.86 -91.15
C LYS A 189 67.38 35.97 -92.12
N GLU A 190 66.09 36.29 -92.17
CA GLU A 190 65.56 37.38 -92.98
C GLU A 190 66.05 38.75 -92.47
N VAL A 191 66.06 38.98 -91.16
CA VAL A 191 66.67 40.18 -90.54
C VAL A 191 68.16 40.29 -90.90
N LYS A 192 68.93 39.20 -90.79
CA LYS A 192 70.36 39.17 -91.20
C LYS A 192 70.58 39.32 -92.71
N LEU A 193 69.56 39.05 -93.53
CA LEU A 193 69.58 39.32 -94.98
C LEU A 193 69.25 40.80 -95.26
N THR A 194 68.23 41.34 -94.60
CA THR A 194 67.84 42.75 -94.66
C THR A 194 68.98 43.65 -94.17
N GLU A 195 69.64 43.31 -93.07
CA GLU A 195 70.81 44.03 -92.53
C GLU A 195 71.95 44.09 -93.57
N LYS A 196 72.25 42.98 -94.25
CA LYS A 196 73.23 42.97 -95.36
C LYS A 196 72.81 43.85 -96.53
N LEU A 197 71.53 43.86 -96.90
CA LEU A 197 71.00 44.70 -97.97
C LEU A 197 71.04 46.19 -97.60
N THR A 198 70.67 46.55 -96.37
CA THR A 198 70.79 47.92 -95.84
C THR A 198 72.24 48.39 -95.82
N ASN A 199 73.16 47.57 -95.31
CA ASN A 199 74.59 47.89 -95.30
C ASN A 199 75.15 48.09 -96.72
N GLY A 200 74.70 47.30 -97.70
CA GLY A 200 75.03 47.50 -99.12
C GLY A 200 74.42 48.77 -99.72
N PHE A 201 73.18 49.10 -99.35
CA PHE A 201 72.49 50.32 -99.79
C PHE A 201 73.17 51.59 -99.25
N ASP A 202 73.54 51.63 -97.96
CA ASP A 202 74.26 52.76 -97.39
C ASP A 202 75.70 52.87 -97.95
N LEU A 203 76.33 51.77 -98.36
CA LEU A 203 77.62 51.79 -99.07
C LEU A 203 77.48 52.43 -100.46
N LEU A 204 76.51 51.98 -101.26
CA LEU A 204 76.21 52.56 -102.58
C LEU A 204 75.80 54.04 -102.50
N LYS A 205 75.08 54.41 -101.45
CA LYS A 205 74.72 55.81 -101.17
C LYS A 205 75.95 56.66 -100.85
N ALA A 206 76.90 56.14 -100.07
CA ALA A 206 78.18 56.81 -99.81
C ALA A 206 79.11 56.84 -101.05
N GLU A 207 78.94 55.96 -102.03
CA GLU A 207 79.61 56.07 -103.34
C GLU A 207 78.95 57.15 -104.21
N LEU A 208 77.61 57.13 -104.31
CA LEU A 208 76.82 58.14 -105.03
C LEU A 208 77.05 59.55 -104.49
N ASP A 209 77.16 59.72 -103.17
CA ASP A 209 77.44 61.03 -102.57
C ASP A 209 78.88 61.51 -102.86
N ARG A 210 79.87 60.61 -102.91
CA ARG A 210 81.22 60.94 -103.43
C ARG A 210 81.20 61.28 -104.92
N GLU A 211 80.31 60.71 -105.72
CA GLU A 211 80.15 61.10 -107.12
C GLU A 211 79.47 62.47 -107.27
N LYS A 212 78.50 62.81 -106.41
CA LYS A 212 77.95 64.16 -106.31
C LYS A 212 79.01 65.17 -105.91
N GLU A 213 79.88 64.85 -104.94
CA GLU A 213 81.02 65.71 -104.55
C GLU A 213 81.98 65.94 -105.73
N LYS A 214 82.37 64.88 -106.47
CA LYS A 214 83.19 65.01 -107.71
C LYS A 214 82.51 65.85 -108.79
N LEU A 215 81.19 65.71 -108.96
CA LEU A 215 80.42 66.50 -109.93
C LEU A 215 80.29 67.96 -109.47
N GLN A 216 80.05 68.22 -108.19
CA GLN A 216 80.02 69.58 -107.63
C GLN A 216 81.38 70.27 -107.74
N ALA A 217 82.48 69.56 -107.50
CA ALA A 217 83.83 70.06 -107.73
C ALA A 217 84.04 70.49 -109.19
N LYS A 218 83.63 69.66 -110.17
CA LYS A 218 83.69 70.02 -111.59
C LYS A 218 82.75 71.17 -111.99
N ILE A 219 81.58 71.27 -111.37
CA ILE A 219 80.64 72.39 -111.60
C ILE A 219 81.22 73.70 -111.05
N GLN A 220 81.92 73.64 -109.91
CA GLN A 220 82.62 74.77 -109.31
C GLN A 220 83.83 75.20 -110.17
N GLU A 221 84.65 74.24 -110.61
CA GLU A 221 85.78 74.44 -111.53
C GLU A 221 85.34 75.09 -112.86
N LEU A 222 84.23 74.62 -113.45
CA LEU A 222 83.65 75.22 -114.66
C LEU A 222 83.11 76.65 -114.43
N LYS A 223 82.56 76.94 -113.24
CA LYS A 223 82.15 78.32 -112.88
C LYS A 223 83.34 79.26 -112.76
N GLU A 224 84.39 78.84 -112.07
CA GLU A 224 85.60 79.64 -111.87
C GLU A 224 86.32 79.90 -113.20
N ALA A 225 86.27 78.94 -114.14
CA ALA A 225 86.72 79.14 -115.52
C ALA A 225 85.82 80.10 -116.33
N GLN A 226 84.51 80.16 -116.04
CA GLN A 226 83.56 81.02 -116.75
C GLN A 226 83.60 82.48 -116.25
N ASP A 227 83.67 82.73 -114.94
CA ASP A 227 83.68 84.07 -114.36
C ASP A 227 84.96 84.87 -114.69
N ALA A 228 86.04 84.19 -115.10
CA ALA A 228 87.26 84.82 -115.59
C ALA A 228 87.13 85.47 -116.98
N ALA A 229 86.11 85.11 -117.78
CA ALA A 229 86.05 85.43 -119.20
C ALA A 229 85.27 86.71 -119.57
N THR A 230 84.43 87.25 -118.68
CA THR A 230 83.43 88.27 -119.05
C THR A 230 83.48 89.56 -118.21
N LYS A 231 84.51 90.38 -118.42
CA LYS A 231 84.54 91.80 -118.00
C LYS A 231 85.05 92.74 -119.11
N LEU A 232 84.44 92.65 -120.29
CA LEU A 232 84.56 93.64 -121.38
C LEU A 232 83.21 93.77 -122.11
N LYS A 233 82.85 95.03 -122.43
CA LYS A 233 81.59 95.50 -123.08
C LYS A 233 80.34 95.60 -122.19
N GLU A 234 79.41 96.43 -122.66
CA GLU A 234 78.36 97.11 -121.89
C GLU A 234 76.95 96.91 -122.50
N THR A 235 75.93 97.42 -121.79
CA THR A 235 74.55 97.73 -122.24
C THR A 235 73.59 96.57 -122.56
N GLY A 236 72.30 96.79 -122.24
CA GLY A 236 71.18 95.89 -122.52
C GLY A 236 70.03 96.05 -121.51
N ALA A 237 68.77 96.00 -121.95
CA ALA A 237 67.60 96.37 -121.13
C ALA A 237 66.57 95.24 -120.90
N GLN A 238 65.78 95.46 -119.83
CA GLN A 238 64.49 94.85 -119.45
C GLN A 238 63.44 94.73 -120.60
N PRO A 239 62.20 94.20 -120.36
CA PRO A 239 61.79 92.92 -119.75
C PRO A 239 60.58 92.27 -120.51
N LEU A 240 59.96 91.18 -120.02
CA LEU A 240 58.52 91.06 -119.65
C LEU A 240 58.16 89.61 -119.21
N ALA A 241 56.87 89.33 -118.89
CA ALA A 241 56.40 88.11 -118.21
C ALA A 241 55.10 87.53 -118.79
N LYS A 242 54.84 86.23 -118.52
CA LYS A 242 53.53 85.53 -118.31
C LYS A 242 53.73 83.98 -118.37
N LYS A 243 52.80 83.09 -117.97
CA LYS A 243 51.90 82.98 -116.78
C LYS A 243 51.10 81.65 -116.90
N GLY A 244 51.01 80.86 -115.84
CA GLY A 244 50.07 79.73 -115.66
C GLY A 244 50.71 78.57 -114.88
N SER A 245 50.12 77.93 -113.85
CA SER A 245 48.75 77.42 -113.57
C SER A 245 48.50 76.01 -114.12
N ASP A 246 47.96 75.01 -113.38
CA ASP A 246 47.54 74.88 -111.96
C ASP A 246 47.37 73.34 -111.64
N LEU A 247 46.81 72.75 -110.55
CA LEU A 247 45.91 73.21 -109.46
C LEU A 247 46.06 72.41 -108.12
N GLU A 248 45.67 71.12 -108.03
CA GLU A 248 45.38 70.39 -106.76
C GLU A 248 45.77 68.88 -106.79
N GLY A 249 45.81 68.14 -105.66
CA GLY A 249 45.47 68.46 -104.26
C GLY A 249 45.98 67.41 -103.24
N THR A 250 46.17 67.73 -101.94
CA THR A 250 45.21 67.52 -100.81
C THR A 250 44.92 66.02 -100.50
N VAL A 251 44.94 65.44 -99.28
CA VAL A 251 45.02 65.90 -97.85
C VAL A 251 45.19 64.61 -96.94
N LYS A 252 45.37 64.45 -95.60
CA LYS A 252 45.38 65.14 -94.26
C LYS A 252 46.38 64.35 -93.34
N LYS A 253 47.17 64.91 -92.39
CA LYS A 253 46.91 65.22 -90.94
C LYS A 253 46.57 63.99 -90.04
N GLY A 254 47.08 63.76 -88.80
CA GLY A 254 48.01 64.45 -87.86
C GLY A 254 47.75 63.98 -86.38
N ARG A 255 48.48 64.30 -85.28
CA ARG A 255 49.74 65.07 -85.01
C ARG A 255 50.21 65.02 -83.50
N LYS A 256 51.19 64.16 -83.10
CA LYS A 256 51.90 64.13 -81.75
C LYS A 256 51.03 63.60 -80.55
N LYS A 257 51.44 63.39 -79.27
CA LYS A 257 52.58 63.88 -78.44
C LYS A 257 52.82 63.10 -77.10
N ASP A 258 54.10 62.87 -76.73
CA ASP A 258 54.85 62.71 -75.44
C ASP A 258 54.36 62.03 -74.11
N THR A 259 55.36 61.61 -73.29
CA THR A 259 55.45 61.47 -71.79
C THR A 259 54.73 60.32 -71.02
N LYS A 260 55.07 59.94 -69.76
CA LYS A 260 56.37 59.82 -69.00
C LYS A 260 56.16 59.22 -67.56
N GLY A 261 56.54 57.95 -67.33
CA GLY A 261 57.21 57.44 -66.10
C GLY A 261 56.49 57.20 -64.74
N LYS A 262 57.01 56.18 -64.02
CA LYS A 262 57.17 56.00 -62.54
C LYS A 262 56.03 55.57 -61.56
N THR A 263 56.02 54.26 -61.22
CA THR A 263 56.32 53.62 -59.89
C THR A 263 55.53 53.87 -58.56
N VAL A 264 55.00 52.76 -57.97
CA VAL A 264 55.35 52.15 -56.63
C VAL A 264 54.52 52.40 -55.32
N LYS A 265 54.09 51.26 -54.68
CA LYS A 265 53.81 50.95 -53.22
C LYS A 265 52.73 51.76 -52.43
N GLU A 266 52.17 51.37 -51.25
CA GLU A 266 51.98 50.12 -50.43
C GLU A 266 51.24 50.48 -49.10
N THR A 267 50.86 49.51 -48.24
CA THR A 267 50.44 49.62 -46.80
C THR A 267 49.04 50.20 -46.45
N ALA A 268 48.42 49.98 -45.25
CA ALA A 268 48.35 48.80 -44.34
C ALA A 268 47.31 48.98 -43.16
N SER A 269 46.75 47.86 -42.66
CA SER A 269 46.45 47.54 -41.22
C SER A 269 45.36 48.20 -40.32
N LYS A 270 44.58 47.30 -39.66
CA LYS A 270 44.27 47.16 -38.19
C LYS A 270 43.13 47.90 -37.41
N GLU A 271 42.16 47.09 -36.91
CA GLU A 271 42.00 46.63 -35.48
C GLU A 271 40.99 47.27 -34.44
N ALA A 272 40.41 46.38 -33.58
CA ALA A 272 39.78 46.55 -32.24
C ALA A 272 38.38 47.24 -32.05
N ALA A 273 37.61 47.07 -30.93
CA ALA A 273 37.35 45.92 -30.00
C ALA A 273 36.22 46.21 -28.92
N LEU A 274 35.65 45.14 -28.31
CA LEU A 274 35.04 45.01 -26.94
C LEU A 274 33.59 45.44 -26.55
N LYS A 275 33.13 44.94 -25.37
CA LYS A 275 31.82 45.01 -24.62
C LYS A 275 32.09 45.57 -23.17
N PRO A 276 31.28 45.45 -22.06
CA PRO A 276 29.91 44.93 -21.73
C PRO A 276 28.95 45.98 -21.03
N LYS A 277 28.21 45.91 -19.88
CA LYS A 277 28.09 44.99 -18.69
C LYS A 277 26.91 45.29 -17.66
N THR A 278 25.94 44.37 -17.46
CA THR A 278 25.11 44.10 -16.20
C THR A 278 24.17 45.20 -15.58
N THR A 279 23.18 45.02 -14.66
CA THR A 279 22.25 43.95 -14.12
C THR A 279 21.23 44.53 -13.07
N LYS A 280 20.10 43.83 -12.76
CA LYS A 280 19.33 43.82 -11.46
C LYS A 280 18.51 45.09 -11.08
N GLU A 281 17.55 45.16 -10.14
CA GLU A 281 16.67 44.24 -9.32
C GLU A 281 15.49 45.04 -8.69
N ALA A 282 14.39 44.40 -8.23
CA ALA A 282 13.59 44.76 -7.02
C ALA A 282 12.22 44.01 -6.91
N GLY A 283 11.66 43.91 -5.69
CA GLY A 283 10.28 43.46 -5.40
C GLY A 283 9.94 43.50 -3.90
N THR A 284 8.65 43.50 -3.52
CA THR A 284 8.20 43.67 -2.11
C THR A 284 6.93 42.82 -1.78
N LYS A 285 6.54 42.72 -0.49
CA LYS A 285 5.51 41.79 0.07
C LYS A 285 4.50 42.52 1.00
N GLN A 286 3.57 41.73 1.60
CA GLN A 286 2.73 41.98 2.80
C GLN A 286 1.32 42.63 2.59
N ALA A 287 0.27 42.37 3.41
CA ALA A 287 0.00 41.26 4.35
C ALA A 287 -1.49 41.13 4.84
N ALA A 288 -1.88 39.88 5.13
CA ALA A 288 -2.82 39.29 6.13
C ALA A 288 -3.94 40.05 6.91
N ALA A 289 -5.15 39.47 6.89
CA ALA A 289 -6.17 39.30 7.99
C ALA A 289 -7.23 38.25 7.51
N LYS A 290 -7.74 37.24 8.26
CA LYS A 290 -8.68 37.19 9.43
C LYS A 290 -10.10 37.75 9.12
N GLU A 291 -11.24 37.12 9.46
CA GLU A 291 -11.55 35.83 10.12
C GLU A 291 -13.08 35.44 10.03
N ALA A 292 -13.43 34.17 10.32
CA ALA A 292 -14.73 33.64 10.80
C ALA A 292 -16.00 33.44 9.91
N ALA A 293 -16.54 32.20 9.98
CA ALA A 293 -17.96 31.78 10.06
C ALA A 293 -18.97 32.01 8.89
N THR A 294 -20.01 31.18 8.65
CA THR A 294 -20.32 29.74 8.90
C THR A 294 -21.59 29.35 8.11
N LYS A 295 -21.75 28.06 7.72
CA LYS A 295 -22.91 27.47 6.99
C LYS A 295 -22.99 27.95 5.52
N GLU A 296 -23.67 27.28 4.58
CA GLU A 296 -24.71 26.25 4.71
C GLU A 296 -24.52 25.08 3.70
N ALA A 297 -25.35 24.03 3.80
CA ALA A 297 -25.35 22.88 2.91
C ALA A 297 -26.57 22.85 1.98
N ALA A 298 -26.47 22.07 0.91
CA ALA A 298 -27.58 21.54 0.11
C ALA A 298 -28.58 22.53 -0.54
N ALA A 299 -28.30 22.86 -1.80
CA ALA A 299 -29.34 22.88 -2.84
C ALA A 299 -28.76 22.32 -4.15
N LYS A 300 -29.59 21.67 -4.97
CA LYS A 300 -29.19 21.00 -6.20
C LYS A 300 -30.06 21.49 -7.36
N GLU A 301 -29.39 21.75 -8.49
CA GLU A 301 -29.94 21.56 -9.86
C GLU A 301 -30.83 22.64 -10.51
N ALA A 302 -30.72 22.68 -11.84
CA ALA A 302 -31.66 23.24 -12.84
C ALA A 302 -32.04 24.75 -12.84
N ALA A 303 -31.24 25.55 -13.57
CA ALA A 303 -31.75 26.47 -14.60
C ALA A 303 -30.63 26.92 -15.56
N ALA A 304 -30.92 27.06 -16.85
CA ALA A 304 -29.95 27.59 -17.83
C ALA A 304 -30.63 28.37 -18.98
N LYS A 305 -30.32 29.67 -19.10
CA LYS A 305 -29.97 30.34 -20.36
C LYS A 305 -29.66 31.85 -20.19
N GLU A 306 -28.66 32.28 -20.96
CA GLU A 306 -28.51 33.57 -21.65
C GLU A 306 -28.91 34.89 -20.96
N ALA A 307 -27.89 35.71 -20.69
CA ALA A 307 -27.76 37.02 -21.33
C ALA A 307 -26.27 37.34 -21.53
N ALA A 308 -25.89 37.93 -22.66
CA ALA A 308 -24.50 38.30 -22.96
C ALA A 308 -24.35 39.82 -23.07
N THR A 309 -23.50 40.41 -22.23
CA THR A 309 -23.06 41.81 -22.33
C THR A 309 -21.55 41.88 -22.18
N LYS A 310 -20.84 42.32 -23.23
CA LYS A 310 -19.40 42.59 -23.17
C LYS A 310 -19.15 43.90 -22.40
N GLY A 311 -18.14 43.92 -21.54
CA GLY A 311 -17.68 45.11 -20.82
C GLY A 311 -16.27 44.89 -20.26
N ASP A 312 -15.37 45.84 -20.51
CA ASP A 312 -13.91 45.73 -20.39
C ASP A 312 -13.31 45.13 -19.10
N GLY A 313 -12.21 44.37 -19.29
CA GLY A 313 -10.98 44.47 -18.50
C GLY A 313 -11.01 44.04 -17.03
N THR A 314 -12.14 43.59 -16.50
CA THR A 314 -12.31 43.33 -15.06
C THR A 314 -12.83 41.94 -14.71
N SER A 315 -13.43 41.18 -15.64
CA SER A 315 -13.95 39.83 -15.31
C SER A 315 -12.84 38.82 -15.01
N GLU A 316 -11.76 38.80 -15.79
CA GLU A 316 -10.70 37.78 -15.66
C GLU A 316 -10.11 37.70 -14.24
N ILE A 317 -9.96 38.85 -13.57
CA ILE A 317 -9.48 38.92 -12.16
C ILE A 317 -10.53 38.35 -11.18
N CYS A 318 -11.82 38.59 -11.43
CA CYS A 318 -12.89 37.99 -10.64
C CYS A 318 -13.04 36.49 -10.90
N ASP A 319 -12.92 36.04 -12.15
CA ASP A 319 -13.04 34.64 -12.56
C ASP A 319 -11.88 33.80 -11.97
N GLU A 320 -10.65 34.32 -12.01
CA GLU A 320 -9.46 33.71 -11.38
C GLU A 320 -9.60 33.66 -9.84
N ALA A 321 -10.10 34.72 -9.21
CA ALA A 321 -10.35 34.76 -7.77
C ALA A 321 -11.42 33.74 -7.34
N MET A 322 -12.53 33.65 -8.08
CA MET A 322 -13.60 32.68 -7.83
C MET A 322 -13.14 31.24 -8.07
N ALA A 323 -12.22 31.01 -9.02
CA ALA A 323 -11.58 29.71 -9.22
C ALA A 323 -10.64 29.34 -8.05
N ALA A 324 -9.87 30.30 -7.54
CA ALA A 324 -9.02 30.12 -6.36
C ALA A 324 -9.85 29.83 -5.09
N GLU A 325 -10.96 30.54 -4.89
CA GLU A 325 -11.89 30.31 -3.77
C GLU A 325 -12.57 28.93 -3.85
N ARG A 326 -13.08 28.53 -5.03
CA ARG A 326 -13.59 27.16 -5.25
C ARG A 326 -12.54 26.09 -4.92
N LYS A 327 -11.27 26.32 -5.27
CA LYS A 327 -10.16 25.41 -4.97
C LYS A 327 -9.82 25.36 -3.47
N ALA A 328 -9.92 26.49 -2.77
CA ALA A 328 -9.78 26.55 -1.32
C ALA A 328 -10.93 25.80 -0.61
N LEU A 329 -12.18 26.06 -0.99
CA LEU A 329 -13.36 25.37 -0.48
C LEU A 329 -13.31 23.86 -0.74
N TYR A 330 -12.85 23.41 -1.92
CA TYR A 330 -12.67 21.99 -2.22
C TYR A 330 -11.63 21.33 -1.31
N ASN A 331 -10.50 21.99 -1.05
CA ASN A 331 -9.48 21.51 -0.12
C ASN A 331 -10.01 21.45 1.32
N GLU A 332 -10.79 22.44 1.75
CA GLU A 332 -11.40 22.47 3.09
C GLU A 332 -12.48 21.39 3.25
N ILE A 333 -13.32 21.16 2.25
CA ILE A 333 -14.27 20.03 2.23
C ILE A 333 -13.52 18.70 2.32
N LYS A 334 -12.38 18.54 1.62
CA LYS A 334 -11.54 17.35 1.71
C LYS A 334 -10.91 17.18 3.11
N ARG A 335 -10.50 18.27 3.76
CA ARG A 335 -9.99 18.28 5.14
C ARG A 335 -11.08 17.90 6.14
N LEU A 336 -12.26 18.50 6.02
CA LEU A 336 -13.42 18.26 6.88
C LEU A 336 -13.89 16.81 6.77
N LYS A 337 -14.02 16.24 5.56
CA LYS A 337 -14.37 14.82 5.39
C LYS A 337 -13.36 13.87 6.03
N LYS A 338 -12.06 14.19 6.01
CA LYS A 338 -11.04 13.39 6.70
C LYS A 338 -11.21 13.45 8.23
N ALA A 339 -11.46 14.63 8.77
CA ALA A 339 -11.72 14.81 10.21
C ALA A 339 -13.05 14.18 10.67
N GLU A 340 -14.08 14.23 9.83
CA GLU A 340 -15.39 13.58 10.03
C GLU A 340 -15.23 12.06 10.12
N GLU A 341 -14.45 11.46 9.22
CA GLU A 341 -14.20 10.01 9.22
C GLU A 341 -13.28 9.57 10.36
N GLU A 342 -12.27 10.37 10.70
CA GLU A 342 -11.45 10.16 11.91
C GLU A 342 -12.30 10.23 13.19
N ALA A 343 -13.29 11.13 13.25
CA ALA A 343 -14.24 11.21 14.36
C ALA A 343 -15.20 10.00 14.39
N ARG A 344 -15.70 9.52 13.24
CA ARG A 344 -16.49 8.27 13.18
C ARG A 344 -15.70 7.08 13.70
N LEU A 345 -14.44 6.94 13.28
CA LEU A 345 -13.55 5.86 13.73
C LEU A 345 -13.23 5.95 15.22
N GLN A 346 -13.19 7.14 15.82
CA GLN A 346 -13.08 7.31 17.27
C GLN A 346 -14.39 6.95 17.99
N ALA A 347 -15.54 7.39 17.47
CA ALA A 347 -16.85 7.06 18.05
C ALA A 347 -17.10 5.54 18.07
N LEU A 348 -16.78 4.82 16.99
CA LEU A 348 -16.90 3.36 16.91
C LEU A 348 -15.96 2.64 17.90
N LYS A 349 -14.75 3.15 18.12
CA LYS A 349 -13.83 2.62 19.16
C LYS A 349 -14.40 2.81 20.56
N LEU A 350 -14.85 4.02 20.89
CA LEU A 350 -15.45 4.33 22.19
C LEU A 350 -16.74 3.54 22.44
N GLN A 351 -17.57 3.32 21.41
CA GLN A 351 -18.76 2.47 21.49
C GLN A 351 -18.38 1.01 21.79
N LYS A 352 -17.33 0.49 21.15
CA LYS A 352 -16.80 -0.85 21.41
C LYS A 352 -16.24 -0.96 22.84
N GLU A 353 -15.36 -0.04 23.24
CA GLU A 353 -14.77 0.01 24.58
C GLU A 353 -15.86 0.12 25.68
N PHE A 354 -16.91 0.90 25.43
CA PHE A 354 -18.09 0.97 26.30
C PHE A 354 -18.83 -0.36 26.40
N SER A 355 -19.05 -1.07 25.28
CA SER A 355 -19.71 -2.38 25.29
C SER A 355 -18.90 -3.46 26.03
N GLU A 356 -17.58 -3.49 25.83
CA GLU A 356 -16.66 -4.40 26.53
C GLU A 356 -16.62 -4.08 28.04
N LEU A 357 -16.62 -2.80 28.41
CA LEU A 357 -16.69 -2.37 29.81
C LEU A 357 -18.04 -2.72 30.46
N ASN A 358 -19.16 -2.58 29.74
CA ASN A 358 -20.48 -2.95 30.23
C ASN A 358 -20.59 -4.46 30.50
N GLN A 359 -20.17 -5.31 29.56
CA GLN A 359 -20.08 -6.76 29.76
C GLN A 359 -19.18 -7.12 30.97
N CYS A 360 -18.06 -6.41 31.15
CA CYS A 360 -17.21 -6.57 32.33
C CYS A 360 -17.89 -6.15 33.64
N TRP A 361 -18.91 -5.29 33.62
CA TRP A 361 -19.72 -4.93 34.80
C TRP A 361 -20.88 -5.91 35.03
N GLU A 362 -21.51 -6.42 33.98
CA GLU A 362 -22.53 -7.48 34.06
C GLU A 362 -21.95 -8.76 34.69
N LEU A 363 -20.77 -9.20 34.23
CA LEU A 363 -20.05 -10.32 34.83
C LEU A 363 -19.70 -10.10 36.32
N LYS A 364 -19.27 -8.88 36.70
CA LYS A 364 -19.04 -8.53 38.12
C LYS A 364 -20.34 -8.55 38.92
N PHE A 365 -21.43 -8.04 38.35
CA PHE A 365 -22.74 -8.00 39.01
C PHE A 365 -23.29 -9.41 39.24
N ASP A 366 -23.10 -10.32 38.28
CA ASP A 366 -23.47 -11.73 38.42
C ASP A 366 -22.61 -12.48 39.44
N ILE A 367 -21.30 -12.20 39.52
CA ILE A 367 -20.43 -12.70 40.59
C ILE A 367 -20.90 -12.16 41.95
N LEU A 368 -21.34 -10.90 42.03
CA LEU A 368 -21.91 -10.31 43.25
C LEU A 368 -23.27 -10.93 43.62
N LYS A 369 -24.18 -11.20 42.67
CA LYS A 369 -25.40 -11.98 42.92
C LYS A 369 -25.07 -13.36 43.49
N ARG A 370 -24.19 -14.12 42.80
CA ARG A 370 -23.83 -15.49 43.16
C ARG A 370 -23.16 -15.57 44.54
N SER A 371 -22.27 -14.62 44.86
CA SER A 371 -21.64 -14.53 46.19
C SER A 371 -22.62 -14.07 47.28
N LEU A 372 -23.56 -13.15 46.99
CA LEU A 372 -24.64 -12.80 47.92
C LEU A 372 -25.55 -14.00 48.23
N HIS A 373 -25.92 -14.81 47.23
CA HIS A 373 -26.66 -16.06 47.44
C HIS A 373 -25.85 -17.07 48.26
N ALA A 374 -24.55 -17.21 47.99
CA ALA A 374 -23.68 -18.08 48.79
C ALA A 374 -23.62 -17.64 50.26
N ILE A 375 -23.41 -16.34 50.53
CA ILE A 375 -23.42 -15.76 51.89
C ILE A 375 -24.78 -15.96 52.57
N LYS A 376 -25.90 -15.76 51.85
CA LYS A 376 -27.25 -16.00 52.38
C LYS A 376 -27.45 -17.46 52.79
N ASN A 377 -27.03 -18.41 51.95
CA ASN A 377 -27.14 -19.84 52.24
C ASN A 377 -26.23 -20.23 53.42
N GLU A 378 -25.01 -19.71 53.48
CA GLU A 378 -24.06 -19.94 54.56
C GLU A 378 -24.58 -19.37 55.90
N MET A 379 -25.17 -18.18 55.88
CA MET A 379 -25.87 -17.57 57.02
C MET A 379 -27.05 -18.43 57.50
N HIS A 380 -27.88 -18.97 56.59
CA HIS A 380 -28.96 -19.90 56.96
C HIS A 380 -28.41 -21.19 57.60
N ILE A 381 -27.30 -21.73 57.09
CA ILE A 381 -26.61 -22.89 57.68
C ILE A 381 -26.06 -22.55 59.07
N ARG A 382 -25.40 -21.40 59.26
CA ARG A 382 -24.95 -20.92 60.59
C ARG A 382 -26.11 -20.76 61.56
N GLN A 383 -27.23 -20.17 61.11
CA GLN A 383 -28.42 -19.96 61.94
C GLN A 383 -29.04 -21.29 62.37
N SER A 384 -29.21 -22.23 61.44
CA SER A 384 -29.69 -23.59 61.71
C SER A 384 -28.76 -24.35 62.67
N LEU A 385 -27.45 -24.31 62.42
CA LEU A 385 -26.45 -24.92 63.30
C LEU A 385 -26.48 -24.30 64.70
N GLN A 386 -26.54 -22.97 64.82
CA GLN A 386 -26.67 -22.27 66.11
C GLN A 386 -27.97 -22.61 66.84
N GLN A 387 -29.10 -22.79 66.14
CA GLN A 387 -30.33 -23.28 66.75
C GLN A 387 -30.14 -24.72 67.25
N SER A 388 -29.57 -25.61 66.45
CA SER A 388 -29.27 -26.99 66.88
C SER A 388 -28.31 -27.04 68.09
N VAL A 389 -27.36 -26.10 68.18
CA VAL A 389 -26.45 -25.96 69.33
C VAL A 389 -27.16 -25.35 70.55
N LYS A 390 -28.17 -24.49 70.38
CA LYS A 390 -29.03 -24.05 71.49
C LYS A 390 -29.84 -25.23 72.06
N PHE A 391 -30.35 -26.13 71.21
CA PHE A 391 -31.01 -27.38 71.65
C PHE A 391 -30.03 -28.44 72.18
N ARG A 392 -28.76 -28.44 71.74
CA ARG A 392 -27.70 -29.36 72.22
C ARG A 392 -26.83 -28.81 73.36
N ARG A 393 -27.08 -27.60 73.88
CA ARG A 393 -26.56 -27.19 75.18
C ARG A 393 -27.38 -27.93 76.24
N PRO A 394 -26.81 -28.87 77.01
CA PRO A 394 -27.50 -29.35 78.20
C PRO A 394 -27.62 -28.13 79.13
N LEU A 395 -28.84 -27.79 79.52
CA LEU A 395 -29.02 -26.84 80.61
C LEU A 395 -28.35 -27.46 81.83
N LEU A 396 -27.38 -26.78 82.44
CA LEU A 396 -26.58 -27.36 83.54
C LEU A 396 -27.41 -27.69 84.80
N ASN A 397 -28.70 -27.35 84.79
CA ASN A 397 -29.71 -27.75 85.78
C ASN A 397 -30.27 -29.18 85.56
N GLU A 398 -30.16 -29.77 84.37
CA GLU A 398 -30.65 -31.14 84.09
C GLU A 398 -29.73 -32.25 84.64
N ARG A 399 -28.69 -31.91 85.41
CA ARG A 399 -27.82 -32.88 86.10
C ARG A 399 -28.49 -33.55 87.33
N ARG A 400 -29.82 -33.69 87.31
CA ARG A 400 -30.67 -34.36 88.33
C ARG A 400 -31.84 -35.14 87.71
N ALA A 401 -31.60 -35.86 86.60
CA ALA A 401 -32.50 -36.96 86.24
C ALA A 401 -32.45 -38.03 87.35
N VAL A 402 -33.55 -38.20 88.09
CA VAL A 402 -33.70 -39.24 89.11
C VAL A 402 -33.67 -40.61 88.43
N PRO A 403 -32.98 -41.63 88.98
CA PRO A 403 -32.97 -42.97 88.39
C PRO A 403 -34.39 -43.53 88.25
N ILE A 404 -34.69 -44.11 87.09
CA ILE A 404 -36.02 -44.62 86.76
C ILE A 404 -36.35 -45.78 87.71
N HIS A 405 -37.34 -45.56 88.59
CA HIS A 405 -37.83 -46.57 89.51
C HIS A 405 -38.63 -47.64 88.75
N ILE A 406 -38.00 -48.78 88.48
CA ILE A 406 -38.65 -49.94 87.83
C ILE A 406 -39.61 -50.60 88.84
N GLN A 407 -40.86 -50.16 88.82
CA GLN A 407 -41.91 -50.71 89.68
C GLN A 407 -42.43 -52.04 89.09
N ASN A 408 -41.90 -53.16 89.57
CA ASN A 408 -42.36 -54.50 89.22
C ASN A 408 -43.80 -54.73 89.71
N ARG A 409 -44.80 -54.51 88.84
CA ARG A 409 -46.21 -54.82 89.13
C ARG A 409 -46.61 -56.16 88.49
N THR A 410 -46.58 -57.21 89.28
CA THR A 410 -47.12 -58.53 88.93
C THR A 410 -48.65 -58.50 88.82
N GLN A 411 -49.20 -58.69 87.61
CA GLN A 411 -50.53 -59.28 87.36
C GLN A 411 -50.82 -59.42 85.84
N ASN A 412 -51.01 -60.66 85.38
CA ASN A 412 -51.85 -61.02 84.23
C ASN A 412 -53.27 -61.38 84.77
N PRO A 413 -54.34 -61.58 83.96
CA PRO A 413 -54.52 -61.46 82.50
C PRO A 413 -55.70 -60.46 82.20
N PRO A 414 -56.55 -60.54 81.13
CA PRO A 414 -56.50 -61.29 79.87
C PRO A 414 -56.77 -60.48 78.57
N HIS A 415 -56.50 -61.14 77.43
CA HIS A 415 -57.06 -60.92 76.07
C HIS A 415 -57.61 -59.54 75.67
N LYS A 416 -56.80 -58.78 74.91
CA LYS A 416 -57.15 -58.30 73.55
C LYS A 416 -55.89 -57.82 72.82
N ARG A 417 -55.61 -58.37 71.62
CA ARG A 417 -54.49 -57.92 70.76
C ARG A 417 -54.83 -56.59 70.07
N ARG A 418 -54.84 -55.48 70.82
CA ARG A 418 -54.70 -54.15 70.22
C ARG A 418 -53.25 -54.02 69.76
N TRP A 419 -53.02 -54.05 68.45
CA TRP A 419 -51.73 -53.70 67.87
C TRP A 419 -51.42 -52.26 68.27
N ILE A 420 -50.32 -52.05 69.00
CA ILE A 420 -49.76 -50.70 69.18
C ILE A 420 -49.06 -50.39 67.86
N SER A 421 -49.73 -49.62 67.00
CA SER A 421 -49.15 -49.11 65.76
C SER A 421 -47.84 -48.40 66.06
N SER A 422 -46.77 -48.74 65.34
CA SER A 422 -45.47 -48.12 65.53
C SER A 422 -45.55 -46.62 65.21
N SER A 423 -45.58 -45.79 66.25
CA SER A 423 -45.56 -44.32 66.15
C SER A 423 -44.20 -43.76 65.70
N LEU A 424 -43.30 -44.63 65.25
CA LEU A 424 -42.01 -44.30 64.63
C LEU A 424 -42.00 -44.58 63.12
N TYR A 425 -43.17 -44.81 62.51
CA TYR A 425 -43.32 -44.72 61.06
C TYR A 425 -43.34 -43.24 60.63
N MET A 426 -42.17 -42.63 60.53
CA MET A 426 -41.99 -41.47 59.65
C MET A 426 -42.33 -41.92 58.23
N PRO A 427 -43.33 -41.32 57.55
CA PRO A 427 -43.50 -41.54 56.12
C PRO A 427 -42.23 -41.03 55.43
N CYS A 428 -41.56 -41.88 54.66
CA CYS A 428 -40.59 -41.37 53.71
C CYS A 428 -41.37 -40.57 52.68
N SER A 429 -41.26 -39.23 52.73
CA SER A 429 -41.61 -38.40 51.58
C SER A 429 -40.92 -38.99 50.35
N PRO A 430 -41.60 -39.14 49.19
CA PRO A 430 -40.89 -39.48 47.98
C PRO A 430 -39.78 -38.44 47.77
N LEU A 431 -38.56 -38.90 47.49
CA LEU A 431 -37.51 -37.99 47.07
C LEU A 431 -37.96 -37.29 45.79
N PRO A 432 -37.59 -36.01 45.57
CA PRO A 432 -37.89 -35.35 44.31
C PRO A 432 -37.29 -36.19 43.17
N GLU A 433 -38.15 -36.64 42.26
CA GLU A 433 -37.70 -37.10 40.96
C GLU A 433 -36.95 -35.95 40.30
N ILE A 434 -35.80 -36.23 39.69
CA ILE A 434 -35.07 -35.23 38.90
C ILE A 434 -35.79 -35.15 37.56
N THR A 435 -36.95 -34.47 37.56
CA THR A 435 -37.64 -34.10 36.34
C THR A 435 -36.72 -33.19 35.55
N THR A 436 -36.43 -33.57 34.29
CA THR A 436 -35.70 -32.73 33.35
C THR A 436 -36.63 -31.68 32.77
N GLU A 437 -37.20 -30.84 33.64
CA GLU A 437 -37.74 -29.54 33.25
C GLU A 437 -36.54 -28.63 32.94
N ILE A 438 -36.02 -28.81 31.73
CA ILE A 438 -35.13 -27.87 31.09
C ILE A 438 -36.04 -26.75 30.59
N ASP A 439 -36.03 -25.60 31.27
CA ASP A 439 -36.51 -24.36 30.67
C ASP A 439 -35.61 -24.04 29.47
N VAL A 440 -36.03 -24.53 28.30
CA VAL A 440 -35.47 -24.12 27.01
C VAL A 440 -36.17 -22.82 26.65
N GLU A 441 -35.60 -21.69 27.09
CA GLU A 441 -35.85 -20.41 26.43
C GLU A 441 -35.34 -20.53 24.98
N SER A 442 -36.26 -20.83 24.07
CA SER A 442 -36.02 -20.94 22.64
C SER A 442 -36.20 -19.58 21.98
N ASP A 443 -35.10 -18.83 21.88
CA ASP A 443 -34.99 -17.59 21.09
C ASP A 443 -35.07 -17.89 19.58
N ASP A 444 -36.27 -18.23 19.08
CA ASP A 444 -36.60 -18.23 17.66
C ASP A 444 -37.14 -16.84 17.25
N GLU A 445 -36.24 -15.87 17.07
CA GLU A 445 -36.54 -14.57 16.44
C GLU A 445 -36.59 -14.73 14.91
N ASP A 446 -37.80 -14.73 14.33
CA ASP A 446 -37.98 -14.30 12.94
C ASP A 446 -39.35 -13.60 12.74
N ALA A 447 -39.35 -12.52 11.98
CA ALA A 447 -40.31 -11.43 12.16
C ALA A 447 -41.67 -11.58 11.47
N ASN A 448 -42.76 -11.10 12.11
CA ASN A 448 -43.53 -9.99 11.54
C ASN A 448 -44.58 -9.30 12.45
N SER A 449 -44.65 -7.97 12.33
CA SER A 449 -45.80 -7.08 12.59
C SER A 449 -46.28 -6.84 14.05
N PRO A 450 -46.94 -5.69 14.35
CA PRO A 450 -46.95 -5.13 15.70
C PRO A 450 -48.28 -5.21 16.46
N ALA A 451 -48.20 -5.39 17.78
CA ALA A 451 -49.31 -5.17 18.71
C ALA A 451 -48.82 -4.55 20.03
N THR A 452 -49.42 -3.43 20.44
CA THR A 452 -49.08 -2.73 21.70
C THR A 452 -49.85 -3.29 22.90
N PRO A 453 -49.19 -3.70 24.00
CA PRO A 453 -49.85 -3.92 25.29
C PRO A 453 -49.85 -2.63 26.13
N ALA A 454 -50.96 -2.34 26.81
CA ALA A 454 -51.12 -1.16 27.66
C ALA A 454 -50.62 -1.40 29.11
N VAL A 455 -50.18 -0.32 29.78
CA VAL A 455 -49.74 -0.36 31.19
C VAL A 455 -50.96 -0.31 32.13
N PRO A 456 -51.13 -1.29 33.05
CA PRO A 456 -52.20 -1.27 34.05
C PRO A 456 -51.80 -0.41 35.28
N SER A 457 -51.94 0.91 35.17
CA SER A 457 -51.87 1.80 36.35
C SER A 457 -53.15 1.71 37.18
N VAL A 458 -53.12 0.99 38.30
CA VAL A 458 -54.25 0.95 39.25
C VAL A 458 -54.12 2.10 40.26
N LEU A 459 -54.80 3.20 39.98
CA LEU A 459 -55.13 4.27 40.94
C LEU A 459 -56.64 4.48 40.92
N THR A 460 -57.29 4.30 42.06
CA THR A 460 -58.75 4.42 42.23
C THR A 460 -59.13 5.75 42.91
N PRO A 461 -59.96 6.61 42.28
CA PRO A 461 -60.51 7.80 42.93
C PRO A 461 -62.06 7.83 42.94
N ALA A 462 -62.66 7.74 44.12
CA ALA A 462 -64.07 8.04 44.46
C ALA A 462 -64.23 7.86 45.99
N GLU A 463 -64.99 8.64 46.78
CA GLU A 463 -65.93 9.74 46.49
C GLU A 463 -65.69 10.98 47.37
N THR A 464 -66.51 12.02 47.16
CA THR A 464 -66.49 13.32 47.83
C THR A 464 -67.09 13.35 49.24
N SER A 465 -66.61 14.25 50.10
CA SER A 465 -67.47 15.00 51.04
C SER A 465 -66.84 16.33 51.45
N GLN A 466 -67.69 17.34 51.68
CA GLN A 466 -67.30 18.69 52.08
C GLN A 466 -67.53 18.90 53.59
N LYS A 467 -66.59 19.62 54.24
CA LYS A 467 -66.74 20.62 55.33
C LYS A 467 -65.33 21.08 55.70
N GLU A 468 -65.01 22.38 55.69
CA GLU A 468 -65.44 23.45 56.61
C GLU A 468 -64.87 23.30 58.02
N ASP A 469 -64.53 24.45 58.62
CA ASP A 469 -64.02 24.65 59.99
C ASP A 469 -62.59 24.12 60.31
N GLN A 470 -61.75 24.81 61.09
CA GLN A 470 -61.63 26.24 61.41
C GLN A 470 -60.27 26.49 62.12
N ILE A 471 -59.81 27.76 62.15
CA ILE A 471 -58.61 28.29 62.87
C ILE A 471 -57.26 27.91 62.23
#